data_AF-A0A350QI11-F1
#
_entry.id   AF-A0A350QI11-F1
#
_cell.length_a   1.000
_cell.length_b   1.000
_cell.length_c   1.000
_cell.angle_alpha   90.00
_cell.angle_beta   90.00
_cell.angle_gamma   90.00
#
_symmetry.space_group_name_H-M   'P 1'
#
loop_
_entity.id
_entity.type
_entity.pdbx_description
1 polymer ?
#
loop_
_entity_poly.entity_id
_entity_poly.type
_entity_poly.pdbx_seq_one_letter_code
_entity_poly.pdbx_strand_id
1 'polypeptide(L)' 'MIGAGIAIGVAVGVAIGNAIDNLGAGIAIGIAIGAAIGAGLQQKKTPDQDKNKEKDKSE' A
#
# COMPACT_ATOMS: atom_id res chain seq x y z
N MET A 1 2.57 11.22 1.89
CA MET A 1 1.52 10.77 0.94
C MET A 1 1.57 9.25 0.84
N ILE A 2 1.19 8.54 1.91
CA ILE A 2 1.13 7.07 1.89
C ILE A 2 0.15 6.56 0.82
N GLY A 3 -0.98 7.25 0.62
CA GLY A 3 -1.99 6.85 -0.38
C GLY A 3 -1.48 6.80 -1.82
N ALA A 4 -0.59 7.72 -2.23
CA ALA A 4 0.02 7.70 -3.56
C ALA A 4 0.97 6.50 -3.72
N GLY A 5 1.76 6.18 -2.68
CA GLY A 5 2.63 5.00 -2.66
C GLY A 5 1.83 3.70 -2.78
N ILE A 6 0.74 3.58 -2.03
CA ILE A 6 -0.15 2.40 -2.10
C ILE A 6 -0.84 2.31 -3.46
N ALA A 7 -1.33 3.40 -4.05
CA ALA A 7 -1.97 3.37 -5.37
C ALA A 7 -1.01 2.85 -6.46
N ILE A 8 0.23 3.34 -6.47
CA ILE A 8 1.28 2.87 -7.39
C ILE A 8 1.62 1.40 -7.11
N GLY A 9 1.79 1.05 -5.83
CA GLY A 9 2.09 -0.32 -5.41
C GLY A 9 1.01 -1.33 -5.82
N VAL A 10 -0.27 -0.97 -5.67
CA VAL A 10 -1.40 -1.83 -6.09
C VAL A 10 -1.44 -1.99 -7.61
N ALA A 11 -1.27 -0.91 -8.39
CA ALA A 11 -1.26 -1.00 -9.85
C ALA A 11 -0.15 -1.95 -10.36
N VAL A 12 1.06 -1.84 -9.79
CA VAL A 12 2.18 -2.72 -10.10
C VAL A 12 1.93 -4.15 -9.60
N GLY A 13 1.41 -4.29 -8.38
CA GLY A 13 1.10 -5.59 -7.79
C GLY A 13 0.04 -6.38 -8.57
N VAL A 14 -0.97 -5.69 -9.10
CA VAL A 14 -1.98 -6.29 -9.98
C VAL A 14 -1.35 -6.74 -11.30
N ALA A 15 -0.48 -5.93 -11.92
CA ALA A 15 0.21 -6.32 -13.15
C ALA A 15 1.11 -7.55 -12.94
N ILE A 16 1.88 -7.57 -11.86
CA ILE A 16 2.73 -8.72 -11.50
C ILE A 16 1.86 -9.94 -11.16
N GLY A 17 0.82 -9.77 -10.34
CA GLY A 17 -0.10 -10.82 -9.93
C GLY A 17 -0.79 -11.51 -11.10
N ASN A 18 -1.17 -10.74 -12.13
CA ASN A 18 -1.69 -11.29 -13.38
C ASN A 18 -0.62 -12.07 -14.16
N ALA A 19 0.64 -11.62 -14.15
CA ALA A 19 1.72 -12.32 -14.84
C ALA A 19 2.12 -13.66 -14.21
N ILE A 20 1.87 -13.83 -12.90
CA ILE A 20 2.14 -15.08 -12.16
C ILE A 20 0.88 -15.91 -11.88
N ASP A 21 -0.26 -15.57 -12.50
CA ASP A 21 -1.59 -16.19 -12.25
C ASP A 21 -1.97 -16.26 -10.76
N ASN A 22 -1.45 -15.33 -9.94
CA ASN A 22 -1.70 -15.26 -8.51
C ASN A 22 -1.91 -13.80 -8.09
N LEU A 23 -3.15 -13.35 -8.28
CA LEU A 23 -3.55 -11.98 -7.99
C LEU A 23 -3.42 -11.65 -6.49
N GLY A 24 -3.71 -12.61 -5.60
CA GLY A 24 -3.59 -12.41 -4.15
C GLY A 24 -2.15 -12.14 -3.73
N ALA A 25 -1.20 -12.92 -4.23
CA ALA A 25 0.22 -12.70 -3.99
C ALA A 25 0.69 -11.37 -4.60
N GLY A 26 0.27 -11.05 -5.83
CA GLY A 26 0.61 -9.80 -6.50
C GLY A 26 0.15 -8.56 -5.74
N ILE A 27 -1.11 -8.55 -5.26
CA ILE A 27 -1.65 -7.44 -4.46
C ILE A 27 -0.90 -7.32 -3.13
N ALA A 28 -0.61 -8.43 -2.44
CA ALA A 28 0.12 -8.40 -1.17
C ALA A 28 1.54 -7.80 -1.34
N ILE A 29 2.26 -8.23 -2.37
CA ILE A 29 3.59 -7.71 -2.73
C ILE A 29 3.50 -6.22 -3.11
N GLY A 30 2.52 -5.87 -3.94
CA GLY A 30 2.29 -4.50 -4.39
C GLY A 30 2.00 -3.54 -3.24
N ILE A 31 1.13 -3.91 -2.31
CA ILE A 31 0.84 -3.11 -1.11
C ILE A 31 2.08 -3.00 -0.22
N ALA A 32 2.84 -4.08 -0.02
CA ALA A 32 4.05 -4.04 0.79
C ALA A 32 5.10 -3.06 0.22
N ILE A 33 5.33 -3.11 -1.09
CA ILE A 33 6.25 -2.20 -1.79
C ILE A 33 5.72 -0.77 -1.77
N GLY A 34 4.43 -0.57 -2.10
CA GLY A 34 3.79 0.75 -2.12
C GLY A 34 3.76 1.43 -0.75
N ALA A 35 3.52 0.66 0.31
CA ALA A 35 3.59 1.13 1.69
C ALA A 35 5.03 1.46 2.10
N ALA A 36 6.02 0.63 1.74
CA ALA A 36 7.43 0.91 2.03
C ALA A 36 7.93 2.19 1.34
N ILE A 37 7.60 2.38 0.06
CA ILE A 37 7.93 3.59 -0.70
C ILE A 37 7.18 4.79 -0.13
N GLY A 38 5.87 4.67 0.10
CA GLY A 38 5.02 5.72 0.66
C GLY A 38 5.48 6.17 2.05
N ALA A 39 5.86 5.23 2.92
CA ALA A 39 6.40 5.49 4.25
C ALA A 39 7.80 6.10 4.19
N GLY A 40 8.71 5.57 3.35
CA GLY A 40 10.07 6.07 3.20
C GLY A 40 10.16 7.48 2.58
N LEU A 41 9.22 7.83 1.71
CA LEU A 41 9.06 9.20 1.19
C LEU A 41 8.45 10.14 2.23
N GLN A 42 7.55 9.65 3.08
CA GLN A 42 6.92 10.44 4.14
C GLN A 42 7.91 10.74 5.28
N GLN A 43 8.84 9.84 5.56
CA GLN A 43 9.88 10.03 6.59
C GLN A 43 10.84 11.21 6.30
N LYS A 44 10.92 11.66 5.03
CA LYS A 44 11.70 12.85 4.64
C LYS A 44 10.93 14.17 4.83
N LYS A 45 9.65 14.13 5.21
CA LYS A 45 8.77 15.28 5.48
C LYS A 45 8.00 15.04 6.79
N THR A 46 8.61 15.35 7.93
CA THR A 46 8.00 15.57 9.27
C THR A 46 7.05 14.48 9.83
N PRO A 47 7.26 14.01 11.08
CA PRO A 47 6.55 12.87 11.66
C PRO A 47 5.18 13.27 12.21
N ASP A 48 4.15 13.21 11.39
CA ASP A 48 2.77 13.20 11.90
C ASP A 48 1.83 12.71 10.82
N GLN A 49 1.48 11.41 10.79
CA GLN A 49 0.31 10.89 10.07
C GLN A 49 -0.11 9.58 10.74
N ASP A 50 -0.72 9.75 11.90
CA ASP A 50 -1.61 8.82 12.55
C ASP A 50 -2.87 8.56 11.67
N LYS A 51 -3.57 7.46 11.97
CA LYS A 51 -4.99 7.13 11.62
C LYS A 51 -5.30 6.64 10.20
N ASN A 52 -5.49 5.32 10.06
CA ASN A 52 -6.81 4.73 9.75
C ASN A 52 -6.71 3.20 9.58
N LYS A 53 -6.51 2.48 10.68
CA LYS A 53 -7.15 1.16 10.86
C LYS A 53 -8.14 1.34 12.00
N GLU A 54 -9.32 0.77 11.83
CA GLU A 54 -10.42 0.70 12.80
C GLU A 54 -11.46 1.84 12.75
N LYS A 55 -12.36 1.75 11.78
CA LYS A 55 -13.81 1.83 12.05
C LYS A 55 -14.56 0.90 11.08
N ASP A 56 -14.80 -0.33 11.54
CA ASP A 56 -16.06 -1.04 11.26
C ASP A 56 -16.32 -2.02 12.42
N LYS A 57 -16.72 -1.46 13.56
CA LYS A 57 -17.32 -2.22 14.66
C LYS A 57 -18.32 -1.32 15.39
N SER A 58 -19.52 -1.23 14.84
CA SER A 58 -20.75 -0.66 15.41
C SER A 58 -21.85 -1.18 14.46
N GLU A 59 -22.84 -1.99 14.84
CA GLU A 59 -23.41 -2.42 16.12
C GLU A 59 -24.00 -3.82 15.96
#